data_AF-M5XB33-F1
#
_entry.id   AF-M5XB33-F1
#
_cell.length_a   1.000
_cell.length_b   1.000
_cell.length_c   1.000
_cell.angle_alpha   90.00
_cell.angle_beta   90.00
_cell.angle_gamma   90.00
#
_symmetry.space_group_name_H-M   'P 1'
#
loop_
_entity.id
_entity.type
_entity.pdbx_description
1 polymer ?
#
loop_
_entity_poly.entity_id
_entity_poly.type
_entity_poly.pdbx_seq_one_letter_code
_entity_poly.pdbx_strand_id
1 'polypeptide(L)'
;MLGAWSCEAISCSLQDASMHGRYEQWLVHNSRVYNDINENLKLLSVNRFADLTNEEFKATRNRFKRHECSTKTTSFKYENVTAKVPATVDWRKQGAVTPMKDQGQCGN
;
A
#
# COMPACT_ATOMS: atom_id res chain seq x y z
N MET A 1 -15.86 -8.72 44.71
CA MET A 1 -14.81 -8.21 43.80
C MET A 1 -15.21 -8.60 42.38
N LEU A 2 -15.68 -7.66 41.57
CA LEU A 2 -15.92 -7.86 40.14
C LEU A 2 -15.03 -6.86 39.41
N GLY A 3 -13.96 -7.35 38.77
CA GLY A 3 -13.12 -6.55 37.89
C GLY A 3 -13.72 -6.54 36.51
N ALA A 4 -14.26 -5.39 36.09
CA ALA A 4 -14.70 -5.17 34.73
C ALA A 4 -13.49 -4.98 33.81
N TRP A 5 -13.32 -5.88 32.84
CA TRP A 5 -12.44 -5.68 31.70
C TRP A 5 -13.06 -4.64 30.79
N SER A 6 -12.45 -3.46 30.69
CA SER A 6 -12.81 -2.44 29.71
C SER A 6 -11.55 -1.93 29.01
N CYS A 7 -10.87 -2.79 28.26
CA CYS A 7 -9.77 -2.40 27.38
C CYS A 7 -9.90 -3.13 26.05
N GLU A 8 -10.82 -2.68 25.19
CA GLU A 8 -10.81 -3.07 23.78
C GLU A 8 -11.54 -2.04 22.89
N ALA A 9 -12.55 -1.33 23.41
CA ALA A 9 -13.30 -0.35 22.61
C ALA A 9 -12.61 1.03 22.47
N ILE A 10 -11.91 1.52 23.50
CA ILE A 10 -11.34 2.88 23.51
C ILE A 10 -10.10 2.99 22.62
N SER A 11 -9.30 1.92 22.51
CA SER A 11 -8.07 1.92 21.70
C SER A 11 -8.37 2.12 20.21
N CYS A 12 -9.41 1.46 19.67
CA CYS A 12 -9.79 1.60 18.27
C CYS A 12 -10.29 3.01 17.94
N SER A 13 -11.16 3.60 18.79
CA SER A 13 -11.69 4.96 18.55
C SER A 13 -10.63 6.05 18.64
N LEU A 14 -9.63 5.90 19.52
CA LEU A 14 -8.52 6.85 19.63
C LEU A 14 -7.57 6.75 18.43
N GLN A 15 -7.31 5.54 17.92
CA GLN A 15 -6.55 5.34 16.69
C GLN A 15 -7.24 6.00 15.50
N ASP A 16 -8.56 5.82 15.36
CA ASP A 16 -9.35 6.39 14.26
C ASP A 16 -9.37 7.92 14.29
N ALA A 17 -9.56 8.54 15.47
CA ALA A 17 -9.50 9.99 15.62
C ALA A 17 -8.11 10.57 15.28
N SER A 18 -7.03 9.86 15.67
CA SER A 18 -5.66 10.20 15.32
C SER A 18 -5.42 10.12 13.80
N MET A 19 -5.94 9.08 13.14
CA MET A 19 -5.82 8.87 11.70
C MET A 19 -6.52 9.97 10.89
N HIS A 20 -7.75 10.30 11.27
CA HIS A 20 -8.51 11.37 10.61
C HIS A 20 -7.82 12.73 10.77
N GLY A 21 -7.37 13.07 11.97
CA GLY A 21 -6.69 14.35 12.21
C GLY A 21 -5.41 14.52 11.39
N ARG A 22 -4.61 13.45 11.26
CA ARG A 22 -3.41 13.47 10.41
C ARG A 22 -3.72 13.51 8.92
N TYR A 23 -4.78 12.81 8.49
CA TYR A 23 -5.22 12.83 7.10
C TYR A 23 -5.68 14.23 6.66
N GLU A 24 -6.43 14.94 7.50
CA GLU A 24 -6.82 16.34 7.23
C GLU A 24 -5.59 17.26 7.14
N GLN A 25 -4.61 17.10 8.03
CA GLN A 25 -3.34 17.85 7.96
C GLN A 25 -2.58 17.57 6.65
N TRP A 26 -2.56 16.30 6.21
CA TRP A 26 -1.94 15.90 4.96
C TRP A 26 -2.65 16.49 3.74
N LEU A 27 -3.99 16.48 3.73
CA LEU A 27 -4.80 17.10 2.67
C LEU A 27 -4.55 18.60 2.59
N VAL A 28 -4.53 19.31 3.73
CA VAL A 28 -4.24 20.75 3.77
C VAL A 28 -2.83 21.04 3.23
N HIS A 29 -1.85 20.20 3.54
CA HIS A 29 -0.48 20.36 3.04
C HIS A 29 -0.32 20.07 1.54
N ASN A 30 -0.96 19.00 1.03
CA ASN A 30 -0.79 18.53 -0.36
C ASN A 30 -1.86 19.01 -1.33
N SER A 31 -2.93 19.65 -0.85
CA SER A 31 -4.01 20.23 -1.67
C SER A 31 -3.54 21.28 -2.68
N ARG A 32 -2.34 21.85 -2.51
CA ARG A 32 -1.73 22.78 -3.48
C ARG A 32 -1.22 22.10 -4.76
N VAL A 33 -1.10 20.77 -4.77
CA VAL A 33 -0.58 20.00 -5.91
C VAL A 33 -1.71 19.51 -6.85
N TYR A 34 -2.96 19.50 -6.38
CA TYR A 34 -4.09 18.93 -7.11
C TYR A 34 -5.26 19.92 -7.15
N ASN A 35 -5.70 20.26 -8.37
CA ASN A 35 -6.66 21.35 -8.62
C ASN A 35 -8.13 21.01 -8.28
N ASP A 36 -8.48 19.74 -8.01
CA ASP A 36 -9.85 19.33 -7.66
C ASP A 36 -9.88 18.32 -6.51
N ILE A 37 -10.74 18.57 -5.51
CA ILE A 37 -10.94 17.70 -4.33
C ILE A 37 -11.59 16.37 -4.75
N ASN A 38 -12.41 16.38 -5.80
CA ASN A 38 -13.14 15.21 -6.25
C ASN A 38 -12.24 14.21 -7.01
N GLU A 39 -11.19 14.69 -7.68
CA GLU A 39 -10.12 13.83 -8.21
C GLU A 39 -9.27 13.21 -7.09
N ASN A 40 -8.99 13.96 -6.02
CA ASN A 40 -8.23 13.47 -4.87
C ASN A 40 -8.94 12.30 -4.16
N LEU A 41 -10.26 12.38 -3.95
CA LEU A 41 -11.02 11.30 -3.30
C LEU A 41 -11.07 10.01 -4.12
N LYS A 42 -10.98 10.10 -5.45
CA LYS A 42 -10.88 8.92 -6.32
C LYS A 42 -9.49 8.28 -6.28
N LEU A 43 -8.46 9.07 -5.98
CA LEU A 43 -7.06 8.63 -5.97
C LEU A 43 -6.58 8.21 -4.58
N LEU A 44 -7.15 8.76 -3.51
CA LEU A 44 -6.70 8.59 -2.14
C LEU A 44 -7.87 8.48 -1.16
N SER A 45 -7.77 7.54 -0.23
CA SER A 45 -8.74 7.35 0.85
C SER A 45 -8.04 7.00 2.15
N VAL A 46 -8.74 7.20 3.28
CA VAL A 46 -8.26 6.78 4.60
C VAL A 46 -8.08 5.26 4.59
N ASN A 47 -6.84 4.83 4.80
CA ASN A 47 -6.46 3.43 4.96
C ASN A 47 -5.57 3.29 6.19
N ARG A 48 -5.18 2.06 6.53
CA ARG A 48 -4.33 1.74 7.71
C ARG A 48 -2.93 2.40 7.75
N PHE A 49 -2.60 3.23 6.78
CA PHE A 49 -1.35 4.01 6.68
C PHE A 49 -1.62 5.52 6.59
N ALA A 50 -2.87 5.95 6.73
CA ALA A 50 -3.24 7.37 6.64
C ALA A 50 -2.64 8.20 7.78
N ASP A 51 -2.29 7.54 8.89
CA ASP A 51 -1.53 8.08 10.01
C ASP A 51 -0.02 7.87 9.87
N LEU A 52 0.53 7.59 8.68
CA LEU A 52 1.98 7.52 8.49
C LEU A 52 2.42 8.63 7.55
N THR A 53 3.50 9.33 7.91
CA THR A 53 4.20 10.22 6.98
C THR A 53 4.90 9.39 5.92
N ASN A 54 5.20 10.01 4.78
CA ASN A 54 5.93 9.33 3.71
C ASN A 54 7.26 8.74 4.19
N GLU A 55 7.96 9.41 5.12
CA GLU A 55 9.23 8.93 5.66
C GLU A 55 9.05 7.75 6.65
N GLU A 56 8.04 7.80 7.52
CA GLU A 56 7.66 6.68 8.39
C GLU A 56 7.26 5.44 7.58
N PHE A 57 6.48 5.65 6.52
CA PHE A 57 6.06 4.58 5.61
C PHE A 57 7.26 3.94 4.90
N LYS A 58 8.18 4.77 4.34
CA LYS A 58 9.39 4.26 3.67
C LYS A 58 10.29 3.47 4.62
N ALA A 59 10.52 3.99 5.84
CA ALA A 59 11.42 3.39 6.82
C ALA A 59 10.95 2.00 7.30
N THR A 60 9.63 1.77 7.31
CA THR A 60 9.02 0.53 7.83
C THR A 60 8.66 -0.47 6.73
N ARG A 61 8.32 -0.02 5.51
CA ARG A 61 7.74 -0.88 4.46
C ARG A 61 8.53 -0.93 3.15
N ASN A 62 9.20 0.15 2.75
CA ASN A 62 9.92 0.21 1.46
C ASN A 62 11.44 -0.01 1.65
N ARG A 63 11.83 -1.15 2.19
CA ARG A 63 13.25 -1.52 2.37
C ARG A 63 13.85 -2.30 1.20
N PHE A 64 13.33 -2.10 -0.01
CA PHE A 64 13.91 -2.72 -1.21
C PHE A 64 15.38 -2.34 -1.33
N LYS A 65 16.27 -3.33 -1.19
CA LYS A 65 17.69 -3.18 -1.45
C LYS A 65 17.94 -3.60 -2.89
N ARG A 66 18.24 -2.63 -3.74
CA ARG A 66 18.67 -2.91 -5.11
C ARG A 66 19.96 -3.74 -5.04
N HIS A 67 19.89 -4.98 -5.50
CA HIS A 67 21.10 -5.75 -5.79
C HIS A 67 21.75 -5.19 -7.05
N GLU A 68 23.07 -5.09 -7.07
CA GLU A 68 23.83 -4.72 -8.26
C GLU A 68 23.52 -5.76 -9.34
N CYS A 69 22.84 -5.32 -10.41
CA CYS A 69 22.40 -6.23 -11.45
C CYS A 69 23.64 -6.70 -12.22
N SER A 70 23.79 -8.02 -12.38
CA SER A 70 24.88 -8.56 -13.18
C SER A 70 24.77 -8.02 -14.61
N THR A 71 25.86 -7.50 -15.17
CA THR A 71 25.95 -7.11 -16.58
C THR A 71 25.91 -8.30 -17.54
N LYS A 72 25.89 -9.53 -17.01
CA LYS A 72 25.74 -10.76 -17.78
C LYS A 72 24.30 -10.87 -18.29
N THR A 73 24.09 -10.48 -19.54
CA THR A 73 22.87 -10.76 -20.30
C THR A 73 22.76 -12.27 -20.52
N THR A 74 21.89 -12.93 -19.76
CA THR A 74 21.39 -14.25 -20.16
C THR A 74 20.42 -14.05 -21.31
N SER A 75 20.49 -14.88 -22.35
CA SER A 75 19.49 -14.84 -23.42
C SER A 75 18.09 -15.05 -22.83
N PHE A 76 17.12 -14.28 -23.32
CA PHE A 76 15.73 -14.44 -22.93
C PHE A 76 15.28 -15.87 -23.26
N LYS A 77 14.72 -16.56 -22.26
CA LYS A 77 14.56 -18.03 -22.28
C LYS A 77 13.45 -18.54 -23.20
N TYR A 78 12.54 -17.67 -23.64
CA TYR A 78 11.38 -18.08 -24.44
C TYR A 78 11.57 -17.74 -25.90
N GLU A 79 11.48 -18.77 -26.74
CA GLU A 79 11.60 -18.70 -28.19
C GLU A 79 10.33 -18.07 -28.80
N ASN A 80 10.53 -17.12 -29.72
CA ASN A 80 9.56 -16.50 -30.64
C ASN A 80 8.08 -16.77 -30.34
N VAL A 81 7.42 -15.86 -29.63
CA VAL A 81 5.96 -15.88 -29.43
C VAL A 81 5.27 -15.49 -30.73
N THR A 82 4.92 -16.47 -31.57
CA THR A 82 4.12 -16.26 -32.80
C THR A 82 2.61 -16.21 -32.51
N ALA A 83 2.20 -16.58 -31.30
CA ALA A 83 0.80 -16.61 -30.89
C ALA A 83 0.26 -15.20 -30.62
N LYS A 84 -0.99 -14.93 -31.02
CA LYS A 84 -1.67 -13.66 -30.72
C LYS A 84 -1.83 -13.50 -29.21
N VAL A 85 -1.08 -12.56 -28.64
CA VAL A 85 -1.21 -12.17 -27.24
C VAL A 85 -2.51 -11.37 -27.05
N PRO A 86 -3.35 -11.72 -26.07
CA PRO A 86 -4.57 -10.97 -25.81
C PRO A 86 -4.25 -9.54 -25.37
N ALA A 87 -5.15 -8.59 -25.69
CA ALA A 87 -4.98 -7.18 -25.35
C ALA A 87 -5.00 -6.91 -23.83
N THR A 88 -5.64 -7.79 -23.04
CA THR A 88 -5.67 -7.71 -21.58
C THR A 88 -5.63 -9.10 -20.96
N VAL A 89 -4.96 -9.23 -19.82
CA VAL A 89 -4.89 -10.47 -19.03
C VAL A 89 -5.10 -10.13 -17.56
N ASP A 90 -6.05 -10.82 -16.92
CA ASP A 90 -6.25 -10.79 -15.46
C ASP A 90 -5.98 -12.18 -14.88
N TRP A 91 -4.80 -12.35 -14.29
CA TRP A 91 -4.37 -13.61 -13.68
C TRP A 91 -5.22 -14.05 -12.49
N ARG A 92 -5.95 -13.13 -11.85
CA ARG A 92 -6.86 -13.47 -10.74
C ARG A 92 -8.01 -14.34 -11.24
N LYS A 93 -8.52 -14.07 -12.44
CA LYS A 93 -9.57 -14.86 -13.09
C LYS A 93 -9.09 -16.26 -13.50
N GLN A 94 -7.78 -16.48 -13.54
CA GLN A 94 -7.16 -17.74 -13.92
C GLN A 94 -6.71 -18.57 -12.71
N GLY A 95 -6.97 -18.11 -11.48
CA GLY A 95 -6.57 -18.82 -10.26
C GLY A 95 -5.06 -18.84 -9.99
N ALA A 96 -4.27 -18.07 -10.75
CA ALA A 96 -2.82 -18.00 -10.59
C ALA A 96 -2.37 -17.04 -9.46
N VAL A 97 -3.30 -16.30 -8.87
CA VAL A 97 -3.03 -15.29 -7.83
C VAL A 97 -3.52 -15.78 -6.48
N THR A 98 -2.63 -15.82 -5.49
CA THR A 98 -2.97 -16.15 -4.10
C THR A 98 -3.71 -15.01 -3.40
N PRO A 99 -4.44 -15.27 -2.29
CA PRO A 99 -5.07 -14.22 -1.50
C PRO A 99 -4.09 -13.14 -1.06
N MET A 100 -4.61 -11.91 -0.89
CA MET A 100 -3.80 -10.78 -0.46
C MET A 100 -3.19 -11.03 0.93
N LYS A 101 -1.88 -10.77 1.06
CA LYS A 101 -1.12 -10.95 2.30
C LYS A 101 -0.84 -9.59 2.96
N ASP A 102 -0.65 -9.58 4.28
CA ASP A 102 -0.16 -8.43 5.04
C ASP A 102 1.32 -8.62 5.40
N GLN A 103 2.16 -7.65 5.03
CA GLN A 103 3.60 -7.67 5.32
C GLN A 103 3.92 -7.32 6.80
N GLY A 104 2.94 -6.84 7.58
CA GLY A 104 3.17 -6.46 8.97
C GLY A 104 4.12 -5.26 9.06
N GLN A 105 4.99 -5.16 10.08
CA GLN A 105 5.97 -4.05 10.20
C GLN A 105 7.37 -4.41 9.67
N CYS A 106 7.51 -5.53 8.97
CA CYS A 106 8.80 -6.05 8.54
C CYS A 106 9.07 -5.69 7.08
N GLY A 107 10.16 -4.96 6.82
CA GLY A 107 10.66 -4.69 5.46
C GLY A 107 11.76 -5.68 5.06
N ASN A 108 11.38 -6.93 4.79
CA ASN A 108 12.25 -7.92 4.14
C ASN A 108 12.13 -7.84 2.63
#